data_AF-A0A7Y1TLQ3-F1
#
_entry.id   AF-A0A7Y1TLQ3-F1
#
_cell.length_a   1.000
_cell.length_b   1.000
_cell.length_c   1.000
_cell.angle_alpha   90.00
_cell.angle_beta   90.00
_cell.angle_gamma   90.00
#
_symmetry.space_group_name_H-M   'P 1'
#
loop_
_entity.id
_entity.type
_entity.pdbx_description
1 polymer ?
#
loop_
_entity_poly.entity_id
_entity_poly.type
_entity_poly.pdbx_seq_one_letter_code
_entity_poly.pdbx_strand_id
1 'polypeptide(L)' 'VYVEFIDGSMQARANEGGYSELVPLEDGRFFSRTLYAYIDFKKDESGFIDKMLWINNDGNTFEGILEK' A
#
# COMPACT_ATOMS: atom_id res chain seq x y z
N VAL A 1 6.86 5.54 2.29
CA VAL A 1 5.55 4.85 2.40
C VAL A 1 4.90 5.24 3.72
N TYR A 2 3.66 5.69 3.71
CA TYR A 2 2.94 6.04 4.94
C TYR A 2 1.65 5.23 4.99
N VAL A 3 1.37 4.60 6.14
CA VAL A 3 0.15 3.85 6.41
C VAL A 3 -0.42 4.34 7.73
N GLU A 4 -1.68 4.72 7.74
CA GLU A 4 -2.33 5.33 8.89
C GLU A 4 -3.81 4.91 8.97
N PHE A 5 -4.38 4.93 10.18
CA PHE A 5 -5.80 4.68 10.39
C PHE A 5 -6.51 6.02 10.60
N ILE A 6 -7.33 6.42 9.62
CA ILE A 6 -8.01 7.72 9.57
C ILE A 6 -9.51 7.47 9.47
N ASP A 7 -10.29 8.03 10.41
CA ASP A 7 -11.76 7.96 10.44
C ASP A 7 -12.35 6.56 10.26
N GLY A 8 -11.74 5.54 10.89
CA GLY A 8 -12.24 4.16 10.82
C GLY A 8 -11.75 3.37 9.59
N SER A 9 -10.90 3.97 8.75
CA SER A 9 -10.38 3.36 7.53
C SER A 9 -8.86 3.28 7.54
N MET A 10 -8.31 2.19 6.98
CA MET A 10 -6.88 2.12 6.70
C MET A 10 -6.58 2.90 5.43
N GLN A 11 -5.63 3.83 5.50
CA GLN A 11 -5.21 4.63 4.37
C GLN A 11 -3.71 4.57 4.16
N ALA A 12 -3.25 4.69 2.91
CA ALA A 12 -1.83 4.73 2.58
C ALA A 12 -1.49 5.71 1.46
N ARG A 13 -0.23 6.16 1.46
CA ARG A 13 0.37 6.95 0.37
C ARG A 13 1.84 6.56 0.15
N ALA A 14 2.26 6.62 -1.12
CA ALA A 14 3.64 6.28 -1.49
C ALA A 14 4.62 7.42 -1.20
N ASN A 15 4.15 8.67 -1.29
CA ASN A 15 4.92 9.91 -1.19
C ASN A 15 4.08 10.99 -0.47
N GLU A 16 4.44 12.27 -0.60
CA GLU A 16 3.68 13.41 -0.05
C GLU A 16 2.31 13.65 -0.70
N GLY A 17 1.88 12.78 -1.63
CA GLY A 17 0.57 12.83 -2.26
C GLY A 17 -0.59 12.55 -1.31
N GLY A 18 -1.79 12.46 -1.89
CA GLY A 18 -3.02 12.15 -1.16
C GLY A 18 -3.05 10.71 -0.62
N TYR A 19 -3.69 10.54 0.54
CA TYR A 19 -3.99 9.22 1.07
C TYR A 19 -5.05 8.50 0.22
N SER A 20 -4.90 7.19 0.10
CA SER A 20 -5.87 6.30 -0.55
C SER A 20 -6.46 5.34 0.45
N GLU A 21 -7.79 5.20 0.46
CA GLU A 21 -8.49 4.19 1.25
C GLU A 21 -8.11 2.79 0.76
N LEU A 22 -7.72 1.93 1.70
CA LEU A 22 -7.35 0.55 1.47
C LEU A 22 -8.40 -0.41 2.00
N VAL A 23 -8.87 -1.31 1.14
CA VAL A 23 -9.76 -2.41 1.50
C VAL A 23 -8.92 -3.69 1.63
N PRO A 24 -8.90 -4.36 2.79
CA PRO A 24 -8.18 -5.62 2.93
C PRO A 24 -8.85 -6.72 2.10
N LEU A 25 -8.03 -7.59 1.51
CA LEU A 25 -8.45 -8.77 0.77
C LEU A 25 -8.10 -10.05 1.55
N GLU A 26 -8.78 -11.15 1.24
CA GLU A 26 -8.58 -12.44 1.93
C GLU A 26 -7.18 -13.03 1.74
N ASP A 27 -6.49 -12.66 0.66
CA ASP A 27 -5.14 -13.12 0.33
C ASP A 27 -4.02 -12.31 1.00
N GLY A 28 -4.37 -11.37 1.88
CA GLY A 28 -3.44 -10.51 2.61
C GLY A 28 -2.98 -9.27 1.85
N ARG A 29 -3.42 -9.07 0.59
CA ARG A 29 -3.24 -7.81 -0.14
C ARG A 29 -4.32 -6.80 0.24
N PHE A 30 -4.17 -5.58 -0.25
CA PHE A 30 -5.18 -4.54 -0.15
C PHE A 30 -5.60 -4.05 -1.54
N PHE A 31 -6.79 -3.50 -1.66
CA PHE A 31 -7.26 -2.80 -2.85
C PHE A 31 -7.37 -1.30 -2.54
N SER A 32 -6.69 -0.47 -3.33
CA SER A 32 -6.84 0.98 -3.29
C SER A 32 -8.03 1.40 -4.14
N ARG A 33 -9.05 1.97 -3.52
CA ARG A 33 -10.23 2.50 -4.22
C ARG A 33 -9.91 3.73 -5.06
N THR A 34 -8.94 4.53 -4.62
CA THR A 34 -8.55 5.77 -5.30
C THR A 34 -7.74 5.47 -6.55
N LEU A 35 -6.77 4.55 -6.49
CA LEU A 35 -5.90 4.24 -7.63
C LEU A 35 -6.39 3.06 -8.47
N TYR A 36 -7.46 2.38 -8.05
CA TYR A 36 -7.97 1.15 -8.69
C TYR A 36 -6.85 0.13 -8.91
N ALA A 37 -6.05 -0.11 -7.87
CA ALA A 37 -4.84 -0.93 -7.91
C ALA A 37 -4.74 -1.79 -6.64
N TYR A 38 -4.04 -2.92 -6.76
CA TYR A 38 -3.72 -3.77 -5.61
C TYR A 38 -2.47 -3.26 -4.91
N ILE A 39 -2.44 -3.38 -3.60
CA ILE A 39 -1.32 -3.00 -2.73
C ILE A 39 -0.81 -4.23 -2.01
N ASP A 40 0.48 -4.47 -2.13
CA ASP A 40 1.17 -5.57 -1.44
C ASP A 40 2.30 -4.98 -0.61
N PHE A 41 2.17 -5.10 0.71
CA PHE A 41 3.17 -4.63 1.66
C PHE A 41 4.20 -5.72 1.90
N LYS A 42 5.45 -5.46 1.51
CA LYS A 42 6.57 -6.34 1.74
C LYS A 42 7.27 -5.97 3.03
N LYS A 43 7.68 -7.01 3.74
CA LYS A 43 8.40 -6.91 5.01
C LYS A 43 9.87 -7.28 4.78
N ASP A 44 10.76 -6.61 5.49
CA ASP A 44 12.16 -6.98 5.58
C ASP A 44 12.36 -8.25 6.43
N GLU A 45 13.61 -8.71 6.55
CA GLU A 45 13.98 -9.89 7.36
C GLU A 45 13.62 -9.73 8.85
N SER A 46 13.44 -8.50 9.33
CA SER A 46 13.03 -8.19 10.70
C SER A 46 11.51 -8.14 10.87
N GLY A 47 10.75 -8.33 9.78
CA GLY A 47 9.29 -8.29 9.77
C GLY A 47 8.69 -6.88 9.66
N PHE A 48 9.51 -5.86 9.43
CA PHE A 48 9.09 -4.47 9.30
C PHE A 48 8.70 -4.16 7.84
N ILE A 49 7.60 -3.44 7.62
CA ILE A 49 7.17 -3.05 6.27
C ILE A 49 8.09 -1.96 5.72
N ASP A 50 9.01 -2.34 4.84
CA ASP A 50 9.97 -1.44 4.22
C ASP A 50 9.63 -1.12 2.76
N LYS A 51 8.71 -1.87 2.15
CA LYS A 51 8.32 -1.69 0.75
C LYS A 51 6.81 -1.86 0.55
N MET A 52 6.25 -1.03 -0.30
CA MET A 52 4.88 -1.10 -0.80
C MET A 52 4.89 -1.25 -2.31
N LEU A 53 4.21 -2.29 -2.82
CA LEU A 53 4.03 -2.53 -4.25
C LEU A 53 2.62 -2.12 -4.67
N TRP A 54 2.52 -1.23 -5.65
CA TRP A 54 1.27 -0.94 -6.35
C TRP A 54 1.23 -1.80 -7.61
N ILE A 55 0.18 -2.58 -7.77
CA ILE A 55 -0.01 -3.48 -8.91
C ILE A 55 -1.27 -3.01 -9.64
N ASN A 56 -1.10 -2.45 -10.83
CA ASN A 56 -2.25 -2.01 -11.63
C ASN A 56 -3.00 -3.21 -12.24
N ASN A 57 -4.14 -2.96 -12.89
CA ASN A 57 -4.95 -4.03 -13.50
C ASN A 57 -4.26 -4.79 -14.64
N ASP A 58 -3.20 -4.22 -15.23
CA ASP A 58 -2.39 -4.87 -16.27
C ASP A 58 -1.26 -5.74 -15.68
N GLY A 59 -1.10 -5.75 -14.36
CA GLY A 59 -0.04 -6.45 -13.65
C GLY A 59 1.28 -5.68 -13.55
N ASN A 60 1.34 -4.42 -14.01
CA ASN A 60 2.51 -3.58 -13.84
C ASN A 60 2.68 -3.16 -12.38
N THR A 61 3.94 -3.16 -11.93
CA THR A 61 4.29 -2.87 -10.54
C THR A 61 5.02 -1.54 -10.40
N PHE A 62 4.66 -0.78 -9.35
CA PHE A 62 5.37 0.42 -8.92
C PHE A 62 5.77 0.28 -7.45
N GLU A 63 7.04 0.50 -7.15
CA GLU A 63 7.56 0.34 -5.80
C GLU A 63 7.65 1.68 -5.08
N GLY A 64 7.08 1.74 -3.88
CA GLY A 64 7.41 2.75 -2.88
C GLY A 64 8.28 2.11 -1.81
N ILE A 65 9.50 2.60 -1.64
CA ILE A 65 10.40 2.16 -0.56
C ILE A 65 10.26 3.14 0.60
N LEU A 66 10.27 2.63 1.83
CA LEU A 66 10.47 3.47 3.01
C LEU A 66 11.97 3.66 3.20
N GLU A 67 12.50 4.82 2.81
CA GLU A 67 13.87 5.20 3.15
C GLU A 67 13.96 5.40 4.68
N LYS A 68 14.97 4.78 5.30
CA LYS A 68 15.22 4.81 6.76
C LYS A 68 15.90 6.11 7.18
#